data_AF-A0A7J8XWW7-F1
#
_entry.id   AF-A0A7J8XWW7-F1
#
_cell.length_a   1.000
_cell.length_b   1.000
_cell.length_c   1.000
_cell.angle_alpha   90.00
_cell.angle_beta   90.00
_cell.angle_gamma   90.00
#
_symmetry.space_group_name_H-M   'P 1'
#
loop_
_entity.id
_entity.type
_entity.pdbx_description
1 polymer ?
#
loop_
_entity_poly.entity_id
_entity_poly.type
_entity_poly.pdbx_seq_one_letter_code
_entity_poly.pdbx_strand_id
1 'polypeptide(L)'
;NQKLAAECANLLSQCNKWEKECLLYDRDREALMDFGNEADERAKKAEIRVHELEEELGKLNEELRFYQHRYESQGIDSSSEGAIEEENLLESILAALICKIEVTSGRAFLEANTSLESCLRLLKMWNRLRPSTQKILTLAAEVKTLKKDKEHLRINLSKAEEEVKILFEENNILDEANKRLVRQSREEKNLHDSGRKHTGSASAK
;
A
#
# COMPACT_ATOMS: atom_id res chain seq x y z
N ASN A 1 52.92 -54.85 88.19
CA ASN A 1 51.48 -55.01 87.92
C ASN A 1 50.74 -53.73 87.52
N GLN A 2 50.84 -52.60 88.24
CA GLN A 2 50.07 -51.38 87.88
C GLN A 2 50.42 -50.75 86.52
N LYS A 3 51.72 -50.67 86.17
CA LYS A 3 52.16 -50.11 84.87
C LYS A 3 51.62 -50.89 83.66
N LEU A 4 51.66 -52.22 83.74
CA LEU A 4 51.13 -53.10 82.69
C LEU A 4 49.61 -52.92 82.53
N ALA A 5 48.87 -52.81 83.64
CA ALA A 5 47.43 -52.57 83.59
C ALA A 5 47.09 -51.22 82.91
N ALA A 6 47.88 -50.17 83.16
CA ALA A 6 47.72 -48.87 82.50
C ALA A 6 48.03 -48.94 80.99
N GLU A 7 49.07 -49.68 80.59
CA GLU A 7 49.40 -49.90 79.17
C GLU A 7 48.30 -50.71 78.46
N CYS A 8 47.76 -51.76 79.09
CA CYS A 8 46.64 -52.53 78.56
C CYS A 8 45.37 -51.67 78.41
N ALA A 9 45.05 -50.81 79.39
CA ALA A 9 43.91 -49.90 79.32
C ALA A 9 44.07 -48.87 78.18
N ASN A 10 45.28 -48.36 77.99
CA ASN A 10 45.59 -47.43 76.89
C ASN A 10 45.47 -48.12 75.52
N LEU A 11 46.02 -49.34 75.36
CA LEU A 11 45.87 -50.12 74.13
C LEU A 11 44.41 -50.43 73.82
N LEU A 12 43.60 -50.82 74.81
CA LEU A 12 42.16 -51.04 74.62
C LEU A 12 41.44 -49.76 74.18
N SER A 13 41.78 -48.61 74.76
CA SER A 13 41.23 -47.32 74.34
C SER A 13 41.61 -46.98 72.89
N GLN A 14 42.84 -47.30 72.48
CA GLN A 14 43.28 -47.09 71.10
C GLN A 14 42.58 -48.04 70.14
N CYS A 15 42.47 -49.33 70.46
CA CYS A 15 41.71 -50.30 69.65
C CYS A 15 40.27 -49.84 69.42
N ASN A 16 39.57 -49.42 70.48
CA ASN A 16 38.20 -48.89 70.39
C ASN A 16 38.11 -47.62 69.52
N LYS A 17 39.16 -46.78 69.50
CA LYS A 17 39.23 -45.60 68.64
C LYS A 17 39.38 -46.02 67.17
N TRP A 18 40.32 -46.91 66.87
CA TRP A 18 40.55 -47.40 65.52
C TRP A 18 39.34 -48.16 64.96
N GLU A 19 38.65 -48.95 65.78
CA GLU A 19 37.43 -49.64 65.35
C GLU A 19 36.32 -48.66 64.93
N LYS A 20 36.13 -47.58 65.68
CA LYS A 20 35.19 -46.51 65.30
C LYS A 20 35.62 -45.78 64.03
N GLU A 21 36.92 -45.58 63.84
CA GLU A 21 37.47 -44.92 62.65
C GLU A 21 37.30 -45.81 61.40
N CYS A 22 37.54 -47.12 61.50
CA CYS A 22 37.26 -48.07 60.43
C CYS A 22 35.79 -48.07 60.03
N LEU A 23 34.87 -48.07 61.01
CA LEU A 23 33.43 -48.00 60.75
C LEU A 23 33.02 -46.69 60.06
N LEU A 24 33.69 -45.58 60.35
CA LEU A 24 33.45 -44.31 59.66
C LEU A 24 33.92 -44.39 58.20
N TYR A 25 35.14 -44.91 57.95
CA TYR A 25 35.64 -45.05 56.59
C TYR A 25 34.81 -46.02 55.74
N ASP A 26 34.30 -47.11 56.32
CA ASP A 26 33.41 -48.02 55.60
C ASP A 26 32.11 -47.33 55.17
N ARG A 27 31.53 -46.49 56.06
CA ARG A 27 30.34 -45.69 55.75
C ARG A 27 30.60 -44.62 54.71
N ASP A 28 31.72 -43.91 54.82
CA ASP A 28 32.09 -42.86 53.87
C ASP A 28 32.36 -43.45 52.48
N ARG A 29 33.00 -44.65 52.43
CA ARG A 29 33.20 -45.38 51.18
C ARG A 29 31.86 -45.76 50.52
N GLU A 30 30.90 -46.25 51.30
CA GLU A 30 29.56 -46.60 50.81
C GLU A 30 28.82 -45.36 50.28
N ALA A 31 28.83 -44.26 51.04
CA ALA A 31 28.22 -42.99 50.62
C ALA A 31 28.84 -42.42 49.33
N LEU A 32 30.16 -42.53 49.16
CA LEU A 32 30.84 -42.11 47.93
C LEU A 32 30.47 -42.99 46.74
N MET A 33 30.26 -44.29 46.95
CA MET A 33 29.80 -45.20 45.90
C MET A 33 28.39 -44.84 45.44
N ASP A 34 27.47 -44.60 46.37
CA ASP A 34 26.10 -44.19 46.07
C ASP A 34 26.06 -42.84 45.34
N PHE A 35 26.85 -41.87 45.79
CA PHE A 35 26.98 -40.59 45.10
C PHE A 35 27.50 -40.75 43.67
N GLY A 36 28.50 -41.62 43.47
CA GLY A 36 29.03 -41.94 42.15
C GLY A 36 27.96 -42.53 41.23
N ASN A 37 27.16 -43.47 41.72
CA ASN A 37 26.05 -44.06 40.98
C ASN A 37 24.99 -43.01 40.61
N GLU A 38 24.61 -42.14 41.54
CA GLU A 38 23.63 -41.08 41.26
C GLU A 38 24.15 -40.07 40.23
N ALA A 39 25.43 -39.69 40.34
CA ALA A 39 26.07 -38.77 39.40
C ALA A 39 26.14 -39.37 37.99
N ASP A 40 26.49 -40.65 37.86
CA ASP A 40 26.54 -41.38 36.58
C ASP A 40 25.14 -41.49 35.94
N GLU A 41 24.12 -41.84 36.73
CA GLU A 41 22.74 -41.89 36.24
C GLU A 41 22.21 -40.51 35.81
N ARG A 42 22.61 -39.44 36.51
CA ARG A 42 22.29 -38.07 36.11
C ARG A 42 22.98 -37.68 34.80
N ALA A 43 24.25 -38.06 34.62
CA ALA A 43 25.00 -37.80 33.40
C ALA A 43 24.35 -38.50 32.20
N LYS A 44 24.05 -39.81 32.32
CA LYS A 44 23.36 -40.58 31.28
C LYS A 44 22.03 -39.97 30.87
N LYS A 45 21.20 -39.54 31.83
CA LYS A 45 19.92 -38.88 31.54
C LYS A 45 20.11 -37.57 30.78
N ALA A 46 21.12 -36.79 31.13
CA ALA A 46 21.43 -35.55 30.42
C ALA A 46 21.91 -35.82 28.99
N GLU A 47 22.76 -36.83 28.79
CA GLU A 47 23.24 -37.24 27.46
C GLU A 47 22.10 -37.70 26.55
N ILE A 48 21.19 -38.55 27.06
CA ILE A 48 20.00 -38.97 26.31
C ILE A 48 19.16 -37.76 25.92
N ARG A 49 18.94 -36.82 26.84
CA ARG A 49 18.13 -35.64 26.57
C ARG A 49 18.74 -34.72 25.53
N VAL A 50 20.07 -34.57 25.52
CA VAL A 50 20.78 -33.80 24.49
C VAL A 50 20.60 -34.47 23.14
N HIS A 51 20.76 -35.79 23.07
CA HIS A 51 20.61 -36.53 21.82
C HIS A 51 19.20 -36.40 21.22
N GLU A 52 18.15 -36.50 22.05
CA GLU A 52 16.76 -36.27 21.63
C GLU A 52 16.55 -34.86 21.04
N LEU A 53 17.10 -33.83 21.71
CA LEU A 53 16.99 -32.45 21.26
C LEU A 53 17.76 -32.19 19.96
N GLU A 54 18.93 -32.81 19.78
CA GLU A 54 19.70 -32.74 18.54
C GLU A 54 18.93 -33.37 17.37
N GLU A 55 18.23 -34.49 17.60
CA GLU A 55 17.38 -35.12 16.59
C GLU A 55 16.18 -34.23 16.21
N GLU A 56 15.49 -33.64 17.19
CA GLU A 56 14.39 -32.70 16.96
C GLU A 56 14.85 -31.45 16.20
N LEU A 57 15.99 -30.88 16.57
CA LEU A 57 16.59 -29.74 15.89
C LEU A 57 16.95 -30.09 14.45
N GLY A 58 17.50 -31.29 14.21
CA GLY A 58 17.76 -31.82 12.87
C GLY A 58 16.50 -31.84 12.00
N LYS A 59 15.40 -32.41 12.51
CA LYS A 59 14.09 -32.46 11.82
C LYS A 59 13.56 -31.06 11.51
N LEU A 60 13.58 -30.16 12.49
CA LEU A 60 13.11 -28.79 12.32
C LEU A 60 13.96 -28.02 11.30
N ASN A 61 15.28 -28.24 11.30
CA ASN A 61 16.19 -27.62 10.34
C ASN A 61 15.96 -28.15 8.92
N GLU A 62 15.66 -29.44 8.75
CA GLU A 62 15.24 -30.01 7.46
C GLU A 62 13.93 -29.42 6.97
N GLU A 63 12.94 -29.26 7.85
CA GLU A 63 11.67 -28.63 7.51
C GLU A 63 11.85 -27.15 7.13
N LEU A 64 12.68 -26.42 7.87
CA LEU A 64 13.04 -25.04 7.55
C LEU A 64 13.71 -24.94 6.17
N ARG A 65 14.69 -25.82 5.89
CA ARG A 65 15.31 -25.90 4.56
C ARG A 65 14.31 -26.26 3.47
N PHE A 66 13.35 -27.14 3.75
CA PHE A 66 12.30 -27.48 2.81
C PHE A 66 11.43 -26.25 2.47
N TYR A 67 10.97 -25.50 3.47
CA TYR A 67 10.20 -24.27 3.23
C TYR A 67 11.02 -23.19 2.55
N GLN A 68 12.28 -23.03 2.93
CA GLN A 68 13.20 -22.12 2.28
C GLN A 68 13.38 -22.49 0.81
N HIS A 69 13.70 -23.75 0.50
CA HIS A 69 13.83 -24.23 -0.87
C HIS A 69 12.52 -24.09 -1.65
N ARG A 70 11.36 -24.28 -1.01
CA ARG A 70 10.05 -24.05 -1.64
C ARG A 70 9.81 -22.57 -1.92
N TYR A 71 10.18 -21.67 -1.01
CA TYR A 71 10.09 -20.23 -1.20
C TYR A 71 11.05 -19.76 -2.29
N GLU A 72 12.28 -20.28 -2.31
CA GLU A 72 13.28 -20.01 -3.34
C GLU A 72 12.84 -20.61 -4.69
N SER A 73 12.33 -21.84 -4.73
CA SER A 73 11.79 -22.44 -5.96
C SER A 73 10.53 -21.72 -6.48
N GLN A 74 9.73 -21.14 -5.59
CA GLN A 74 8.62 -20.23 -5.96
C GLN A 74 9.11 -18.81 -6.32
N GLY A 75 10.28 -18.40 -5.82
CA GLY A 75 10.94 -17.12 -6.12
C GLY A 75 11.86 -17.14 -7.34
N ILE A 76 12.18 -18.34 -7.86
CA ILE A 76 12.94 -18.59 -9.11
C ILE A 76 11.98 -18.79 -10.30
N ASP A 77 10.71 -18.43 -10.17
CA ASP A 77 9.94 -17.96 -11.33
C ASP A 77 10.31 -16.50 -11.59
N SER A 78 11.49 -16.26 -12.18
CA SER A 78 11.89 -15.13 -13.07
C SER A 78 11.38 -13.69 -12.80
N SER A 79 10.84 -13.36 -11.63
CA SER A 79 9.97 -12.20 -11.44
C SER A 79 10.46 -11.24 -10.36
N SER A 80 11.28 -11.68 -9.39
CA SER A 80 11.65 -10.85 -8.23
C SER A 80 12.60 -9.70 -8.59
N GLU A 81 13.65 -9.99 -9.36
CA GLU A 81 14.64 -8.98 -9.76
C GLU A 81 14.11 -8.04 -10.85
N GLY A 82 13.36 -8.60 -11.81
CA GLY A 82 12.64 -7.83 -12.82
C GLY A 82 11.56 -6.93 -12.20
N ALA A 83 10.83 -7.37 -11.17
CA ALA A 83 9.83 -6.54 -10.50
C ALA A 83 10.48 -5.35 -9.77
N ILE A 84 11.62 -5.54 -9.11
CA ILE A 84 12.31 -4.43 -8.44
C ILE A 84 12.82 -3.40 -9.45
N GLU A 85 13.40 -3.86 -10.58
CA GLU A 85 13.86 -2.96 -11.64
C GLU A 85 12.69 -2.23 -12.32
N GLU A 86 11.62 -2.95 -12.67
CA GLU A 86 10.39 -2.38 -13.22
C GLU A 86 9.81 -1.30 -12.29
N GLU A 87 9.74 -1.59 -11.00
CA GLU A 87 9.23 -0.66 -9.98
C GLU A 87 10.07 0.62 -9.90
N ASN A 88 11.39 0.49 -9.94
CA ASN A 88 12.31 1.64 -9.93
C ASN A 88 12.17 2.48 -11.20
N LEU A 89 12.05 1.83 -12.36
CA LEU A 89 11.81 2.50 -13.64
C LEU A 89 10.47 3.23 -13.64
N LEU A 90 9.41 2.61 -13.10
CA LEU A 90 8.09 3.21 -12.98
C LEU A 90 8.14 4.46 -12.08
N GLU A 91 8.82 4.41 -10.94
CA GLU A 91 8.98 5.59 -10.09
C GLU A 91 9.74 6.72 -10.80
N SER A 92 10.79 6.39 -11.55
CA SER A 92 11.54 7.37 -12.35
C SER A 92 10.65 8.04 -13.40
N ILE A 93 9.86 7.26 -14.14
CA ILE A 93 8.93 7.76 -15.17
C ILE A 93 7.85 8.64 -14.54
N LEU A 94 7.21 8.17 -13.46
CA LEU A 94 6.17 8.94 -12.77
C LEU A 94 6.76 10.20 -12.13
N ALA A 95 7.97 10.16 -11.60
CA ALA A 95 8.65 11.37 -11.14
C ALA A 95 8.87 12.35 -12.31
N ALA A 96 9.42 11.90 -13.44
CA ALA A 96 9.72 12.77 -14.58
C ALA A 96 8.48 13.38 -15.26
N LEU A 97 7.42 12.60 -15.42
CA LEU A 97 6.23 13.01 -16.18
C LEU A 97 5.12 13.61 -15.30
N ILE A 98 5.08 13.26 -14.02
CA ILE A 98 3.96 13.52 -13.11
C ILE A 98 4.42 14.35 -11.89
N CYS A 99 5.43 15.23 -12.06
CA CYS A 99 5.96 16.09 -10.98
C CYS A 99 4.93 16.98 -10.27
N LYS A 100 3.74 17.22 -10.85
CA LYS A 100 2.81 18.28 -10.40
C LYS A 100 1.45 17.78 -9.90
N ILE A 101 1.22 16.48 -9.87
CA ILE A 101 -0.08 15.94 -9.48
C ILE A 101 -0.22 15.96 -7.95
N GLU A 102 -1.31 16.55 -7.44
CA GLU A 102 -1.53 16.74 -6.01
C GLU A 102 -2.03 15.45 -5.34
N VAL A 103 -1.15 14.82 -4.56
CA VAL A 103 -1.38 13.50 -3.91
C VAL A 103 -2.67 13.43 -3.07
N THR A 104 -3.14 14.57 -2.57
CA THR A 104 -4.40 14.72 -1.82
C THR A 104 -5.62 14.26 -2.62
N SER A 105 -5.62 14.43 -3.93
CA SER A 105 -6.75 14.06 -4.79
C SER A 105 -6.88 12.55 -5.01
N GLY A 106 -5.79 11.78 -4.92
CA GLY A 106 -5.83 10.31 -4.98
C GLY A 106 -6.52 9.68 -3.77
N ARG A 107 -6.33 10.26 -2.58
CA ARG A 107 -7.01 9.80 -1.35
C ARG A 107 -8.50 10.15 -1.38
N ALA A 108 -8.83 11.38 -1.75
CA ALA A 108 -10.21 11.83 -1.90
C ALA A 108 -10.97 10.98 -2.95
N PHE A 109 -10.28 10.57 -4.02
CA PHE A 109 -10.84 9.64 -5.00
C PHE A 109 -11.22 8.30 -4.36
N LEU A 110 -10.35 7.69 -3.55
CA LEU A 110 -10.70 6.44 -2.87
C LEU A 110 -11.88 6.61 -1.90
N GLU A 111 -11.92 7.71 -1.14
CA GLU A 111 -13.00 8.05 -0.22
C GLU A 111 -14.35 8.14 -0.95
N ALA A 112 -14.37 8.82 -2.10
CA ALA A 112 -15.57 8.97 -2.94
C ALA A 112 -16.02 7.67 -3.63
N ASN A 113 -15.20 6.61 -3.63
CA ASN A 113 -15.50 5.32 -4.24
C ASN A 113 -15.45 4.16 -3.22
N THR A 114 -15.70 4.42 -1.93
CA THR A 114 -15.69 3.40 -0.85
C THR A 114 -16.74 2.29 -1.00
N SER A 115 -17.72 2.46 -1.87
CA SER A 115 -18.65 1.37 -2.26
C SER A 115 -17.93 0.20 -2.95
N LEU A 116 -16.74 0.44 -3.52
CA LEU A 116 -15.87 -0.60 -4.03
C LEU A 116 -14.96 -1.11 -2.91
N GLU A 117 -15.09 -2.39 -2.58
CA GLU A 117 -14.26 -3.05 -1.55
C GLU A 117 -12.76 -2.86 -1.81
N SER A 118 -12.31 -2.89 -3.09
CA SER A 118 -10.91 -2.63 -3.44
C SER A 118 -10.46 -1.21 -3.07
N CYS A 119 -11.30 -0.20 -3.29
CA CYS A 119 -10.99 1.18 -2.91
C CYS A 119 -10.95 1.34 -1.39
N LEU A 120 -11.85 0.67 -0.66
CA LEU A 120 -11.84 0.67 0.80
C LEU A 120 -10.56 0.04 1.36
N ARG A 121 -10.11 -1.08 0.80
CA ARG A 121 -8.85 -1.74 1.20
C ARG A 121 -7.64 -0.86 0.93
N LEU A 122 -7.55 -0.27 -0.27
CA LEU A 122 -6.47 0.66 -0.62
C LEU A 122 -6.47 1.88 0.30
N LEU A 123 -7.64 2.42 0.64
CA LEU A 123 -7.76 3.56 1.54
C LEU A 123 -7.25 3.24 2.95
N LYS A 124 -7.58 2.06 3.50
CA LYS A 124 -7.09 1.60 4.81
C LYS A 124 -5.57 1.46 4.85
N MET A 125 -4.94 1.15 3.71
CA MET A 125 -3.50 0.99 3.59
C MET A 125 -2.79 2.22 3.02
N TRP A 126 -3.46 3.37 2.87
CA TRP A 126 -2.95 4.54 2.14
C TRP A 126 -1.51 4.94 2.50
N ASN A 127 -1.21 5.06 3.80
CA ASN A 127 0.12 5.46 4.29
C ASN A 127 1.20 4.39 4.09
N ARG A 128 0.81 3.16 3.75
CA ARG A 128 1.69 2.03 3.42
C ARG A 128 1.77 1.82 1.91
N LEU A 129 0.95 2.50 1.12
CA LEU A 129 1.05 2.46 -0.34
C LEU A 129 2.34 3.12 -0.77
N ARG A 130 2.91 2.60 -1.84
CA ARG A 130 4.11 3.17 -2.46
C ARG A 130 3.75 4.51 -3.14
N PRO A 131 4.70 5.44 -3.28
CA PRO A 131 4.45 6.74 -3.90
C PRO A 131 3.91 6.60 -5.33
N SER A 132 4.43 5.67 -6.13
CA SER A 132 3.96 5.36 -7.50
C SER A 132 2.49 4.95 -7.50
N THR A 133 2.08 4.10 -6.57
CA THR A 133 0.68 3.69 -6.42
C THR A 133 -0.20 4.89 -6.07
N GLN A 134 0.25 5.76 -5.17
CA GLN A 134 -0.48 6.99 -4.83
C GLN A 134 -0.60 7.92 -6.05
N LYS A 135 0.48 8.10 -6.84
CA LYS A 135 0.47 8.91 -8.07
C LYS A 135 -0.51 8.35 -9.11
N ILE A 136 -0.53 7.03 -9.32
CA ILE A 136 -1.47 6.38 -10.26
C ILE A 136 -2.93 6.58 -9.82
N LEU A 137 -3.21 6.43 -8.52
CA LEU A 137 -4.55 6.69 -7.98
C LEU A 137 -4.97 8.15 -8.16
N THR A 138 -4.00 9.06 -8.06
CA THR A 138 -4.21 10.47 -8.30
C THR A 138 -4.50 10.76 -9.77
N LEU A 139 -3.76 10.13 -10.70
CA LEU A 139 -4.05 10.19 -12.13
C LEU A 139 -5.44 9.63 -12.47
N ALA A 140 -5.86 8.53 -11.83
CA ALA A 140 -7.20 7.98 -12.00
C ALA A 140 -8.29 8.98 -11.55
N ALA A 141 -8.03 9.76 -10.50
CA ALA A 141 -8.91 10.84 -10.06
C ALA A 141 -9.06 11.92 -11.15
N GLU A 142 -7.93 12.39 -11.70
CA GLU A 142 -7.92 13.40 -12.76
C GLU A 142 -8.64 12.91 -14.02
N VAL A 143 -8.40 11.66 -14.45
CA VAL A 143 -9.08 11.07 -15.61
C VAL A 143 -10.61 11.03 -15.40
N LYS A 144 -11.07 10.73 -14.18
CA LYS A 144 -12.50 10.74 -13.87
C LYS A 144 -13.10 12.15 -13.95
N THR A 145 -12.37 13.16 -13.50
CA THR A 145 -12.79 14.58 -13.61
C THR A 145 -12.82 15.03 -15.06
N LEU A 146 -11.74 14.78 -15.82
CA LEU A 146 -11.65 15.16 -17.23
C LEU A 146 -12.74 14.50 -18.09
N LYS A 147 -13.13 13.26 -17.77
CA LYS A 147 -14.25 12.58 -18.43
C LYS A 147 -15.58 13.31 -18.22
N LYS A 148 -15.83 13.85 -17.02
CA LYS A 148 -17.03 14.65 -16.74
C LYS A 148 -16.99 15.97 -17.51
N ASP A 149 -15.85 16.67 -17.45
CA ASP A 149 -15.70 17.97 -18.13
C ASP A 149 -15.87 17.82 -19.64
N LYS A 150 -15.32 16.77 -20.25
CA LYS A 150 -15.54 16.43 -21.66
C LYS A 150 -17.01 16.24 -22.01
N GLU A 151 -17.80 15.64 -21.11
CA GLU A 151 -19.24 15.46 -21.33
C GLU A 151 -19.97 16.80 -21.29
N HIS A 152 -19.67 17.62 -20.28
CA HIS A 152 -20.23 18.96 -20.14
C HIS A 152 -19.91 19.83 -21.36
N LEU A 153 -18.66 19.82 -21.84
CA LEU A 153 -18.26 20.55 -23.04
C LEU A 153 -19.00 20.06 -24.29
N ARG A 154 -19.23 18.75 -24.43
CA ARG A 154 -19.97 18.21 -25.57
C ARG A 154 -21.43 18.70 -25.59
N ILE A 155 -22.09 18.69 -24.43
CA ILE A 155 -23.46 19.19 -24.29
C ILE A 155 -23.51 20.69 -24.62
N ASN A 156 -22.56 21.47 -24.10
CA ASN A 156 -22.52 22.92 -24.35
C ASN A 156 -22.25 23.23 -25.82
N LEU A 157 -21.36 22.50 -26.48
CA LEU A 157 -21.10 22.65 -27.90
C LEU A 157 -22.36 22.38 -28.73
N SER A 158 -23.05 21.28 -28.47
CA SER A 158 -24.30 20.95 -29.18
C SER A 158 -25.38 22.01 -28.99
N LYS A 159 -25.49 22.61 -27.80
CA LYS A 159 -26.41 23.73 -27.56
C LYS A 159 -26.02 24.98 -28.34
N ALA A 160 -24.74 25.33 -28.32
CA ALA A 160 -24.23 26.48 -29.07
C ALA A 160 -24.44 26.32 -30.58
N GLU A 161 -24.27 25.11 -31.12
CA GLU A 161 -24.54 24.80 -32.53
C GLU A 161 -26.03 25.00 -32.89
N GLU A 162 -26.95 24.57 -32.03
CA GLU A 162 -28.39 24.80 -32.25
C GLU A 162 -28.78 26.27 -32.14
N GLU A 163 -28.22 27.01 -31.16
CA GLU A 163 -28.43 28.45 -31.03
C GLU A 163 -27.96 29.22 -32.29
N VAL A 164 -26.80 28.86 -32.84
CA VAL A 164 -26.29 29.44 -34.09
C VAL A 164 -27.25 29.18 -35.26
N LYS A 165 -27.81 27.97 -35.35
CA LYS A 165 -28.76 27.61 -36.40
C LYS A 165 -30.04 28.45 -36.31
N ILE A 166 -30.63 28.58 -35.11
CA ILE A 166 -31.81 29.41 -34.87
C ILE A 166 -31.52 30.87 -35.24
N LEU A 167 -30.40 31.42 -34.78
CA LEU A 167 -30.01 32.80 -35.09
C LEU A 167 -29.75 33.02 -36.59
N PHE A 168 -29.25 32.02 -37.31
CA PHE A 168 -29.08 32.08 -38.76
C PHE A 168 -30.43 32.13 -39.49
N GLU A 169 -31.39 31.30 -39.07
CA GLU A 169 -32.75 31.31 -39.61
C GLU A 169 -33.45 32.66 -39.33
N GLU A 170 -33.36 33.17 -38.11
CA GLU A 170 -33.90 34.49 -37.74
C GLU A 170 -33.26 35.62 -38.55
N ASN A 171 -31.93 35.61 -38.73
CA ASN A 171 -31.23 36.60 -39.54
C ASN A 171 -31.68 36.56 -41.00
N ASN A 172 -31.91 35.38 -41.58
CA ASN A 172 -32.43 35.28 -42.95
C ASN A 172 -33.84 35.87 -43.08
N ILE A 173 -34.72 35.61 -42.10
CA ILE A 173 -36.07 36.18 -42.07
C ILE A 173 -36.00 37.72 -41.97
N LEU A 174 -35.16 38.23 -41.08
CA LEU A 174 -34.95 39.67 -40.90
C LEU A 174 -34.36 40.33 -42.15
N ASP A 175 -33.40 39.70 -42.81
CA ASP A 175 -32.79 40.20 -44.05
C ASP A 175 -33.84 40.29 -45.18
N GLU A 176 -34.68 39.28 -45.35
CA GLU A 176 -35.76 39.31 -46.33
C GLU A 176 -36.82 40.38 -46.00
N ALA A 177 -37.20 40.54 -44.73
CA ALA A 177 -38.10 41.62 -44.32
C ALA A 177 -37.49 43.00 -44.58
N ASN A 178 -36.20 43.19 -44.28
CA ASN A 178 -35.48 44.43 -44.48
C ASN A 178 -35.36 44.78 -45.97
N LYS A 179 -35.02 43.80 -46.83
CA LYS A 179 -35.03 43.97 -48.30
C LYS A 179 -36.39 44.42 -48.82
N ARG A 180 -37.50 43.85 -48.31
CA ARG A 180 -38.86 44.25 -48.69
C ARG A 180 -39.16 45.69 -48.28
N LEU A 181 -38.84 46.07 -47.05
CA LEU A 181 -39.02 47.45 -46.55
C LEU A 181 -38.22 48.47 -47.35
N VAL A 182 -36.97 48.16 -47.70
CA VAL A 182 -36.13 49.05 -48.52
C VAL A 182 -36.74 49.26 -49.91
N ARG A 183 -37.33 48.21 -50.52
CA ARG A 183 -38.03 48.35 -51.80
C ARG A 183 -39.25 49.26 -51.68
N GLN A 184 -40.11 49.03 -50.68
CA GLN A 184 -41.28 49.87 -50.42
C GLN A 184 -40.91 51.34 -50.18
N SER A 185 -39.88 51.61 -49.37
CA SER A 185 -39.43 52.99 -49.11
C SER A 185 -38.90 53.69 -50.37
N ARG A 186 -38.25 52.95 -51.28
CA ARG A 186 -37.82 53.50 -52.58
C ARG A 186 -39.02 53.81 -53.48
N GLU A 187 -40.01 52.92 -53.52
CA GLU A 187 -41.25 53.11 -54.29
C GLU A 187 -42.05 54.32 -53.77
N GLU A 188 -42.18 54.48 -52.45
CA GLU A 188 -42.82 55.64 -51.82
C GLU A 188 -42.07 56.95 -52.11
N LYS A 189 -40.73 56.96 -52.10
CA LYS A 189 -39.94 58.14 -52.49
C LYS A 189 -40.13 58.52 -53.96
N ASN A 190 -40.21 57.54 -54.87
CA ASN A 190 -40.45 57.78 -56.30
C ASN A 190 -41.86 58.34 -56.57
N LEU A 191 -42.87 57.96 -55.77
CA LEU A 191 -44.22 58.52 -55.80
C LEU A 191 -44.27 59.97 -55.27
N HIS A 192 -43.42 60.31 -54.28
CA HIS A 192 -43.37 61.65 -53.72
C HIS A 192 -42.60 62.66 -54.60
N ASP A 193 -41.60 62.19 -55.39
CA ASP A 193 -40.79 63.04 -56.28
C ASP A 193 -41.52 63.38 -57.60
N SER A 194 -42.50 62.56 -57.99
CA SER A 194 -43.41 62.84 -59.12
C SER A 194 -44.54 63.82 -58.76
N GLY A 195 -44.69 64.22 -57.50
CA GLY A 195 -45.65 65.22 -57.03
C GLY A 195 -45.15 66.68 -57.04
N ARG A 196 -43.86 66.94 -57.32
CA ARG A 196 -43.31 68.31 -57.29
C ARG A 196 -43.12 68.89 -58.70
N LYS A 197 -44.22 69.00 -59.46
CA LYS A 197 -44.28 69.96 -60.58
C LYS A 197 -45.58 70.76 -60.57
N HIS A 198 -45.40 72.02 -60.15
CA HIS A 198 -46.10 73.24 -60.53
C HIS A 198 -47.53 73.46 -60.04
N THR A 199 -47.63 74.20 -58.92
CA THR A 199 -48.44 75.42 -58.81
C THR A 199 -47.58 76.40 -58.01
N GLY A 200 -47.40 77.68 -58.29
CA GLY A 200 -47.88 78.63 -59.29
C GLY A 200 -47.38 79.97 -58.76
N SER A 201 -46.63 80.74 -59.56
CA SER A 201 -46.33 82.13 -59.21
C SER A 201 -46.49 82.99 -60.45
N ALA A 202 -47.72 83.50 -60.57
CA ALA A 202 -48.02 84.70 -61.31
C ALA A 202 -48.52 85.71 -60.27
N SER A 203 -47.85 86.86 -60.15
CA SER A 203 -48.34 88.16 -59.64
C SER A 203 -47.12 89.08 -59.44
N ALA A 204 -47.06 90.37 -59.75
CA ALA A 204 -47.84 91.30 -60.58
C ALA A 204 -47.06 92.64 -60.56
N LYS A 205 -47.30 93.45 -61.60
CA LYS A 205 -46.94 94.87 -61.82
C LYS A 205 -45.53 95.18 -62.34
#